data_AF-A0A2E2TLH0-F1
#
_entry.id   AF-A0A2E2TLH0-F1
#
_cell.length_a   1.000
_cell.length_b   1.000
_cell.length_c   1.000
_cell.angle_alpha   90.00
_cell.angle_beta   90.00
_cell.angle_gamma   90.00
#
_symmetry.space_group_name_H-M   'P 1'
#
loop_
_entity.id
_entity.type
_entity.pdbx_description
1 polymer ?
#
loop_
_entity_poly.entity_id
_entity_poly.type
_entity_poly.pdbx_seq_one_letter_code
_entity_poly.pdbx_strand_id
1 'polypeptide(L)' 'MNAGCLIESGVHKNDRRSIPHDKHIYKERNFVERYFNRIKQFRRIATRYDKLTVTFMGAISMASILAWLKG' A
#
# COMPACT_ATOMS: atom_id res chain seq x y z
N MET A 1 13.67 42.36 4.85
CA MET A 1 14.88 42.11 4.05
C MET A 1 15.79 41.22 4.89
N ASN A 2 16.19 39.98 4.62
CA ASN A 2 15.89 38.96 3.61
C ASN A 2 16.19 37.62 4.32
N ALA A 3 15.22 36.70 4.37
CA ALA A 3 15.22 35.42 3.66
C ALA A 3 16.40 34.48 3.99
N GLY A 4 16.12 33.50 4.85
CA GLY A 4 17.00 32.37 5.13
C GLY A 4 16.31 31.31 6.00
N CYS A 5 15.07 30.91 5.66
CA CYS A 5 14.46 29.71 6.20
C CYS A 5 15.19 28.50 5.61
N LEU A 6 16.28 28.07 6.25
CA LEU A 6 16.86 26.76 5.99
C LEU A 6 15.99 25.75 6.73
N ILE A 7 14.97 25.26 6.03
CA ILE A 7 14.50 23.90 6.27
C ILE A 7 15.73 23.05 5.96
N GLU A 8 16.51 22.70 6.99
CA GLU A 8 17.29 21.47 6.91
C GLU A 8 16.24 20.39 6.68
N SER A 9 16.08 20.01 5.42
CA SER A 9 15.34 18.84 4.99
C SER A 9 16.01 17.68 5.69
N GLY A 10 15.55 17.44 6.92
CA GLY A 10 16.06 16.45 7.83
C GLY A 10 15.97 15.14 7.11
N VAL A 11 17.13 14.62 6.70
CA VAL A 11 17.29 13.26 6.24
C VAL A 11 16.51 12.40 7.23
N HIS A 12 15.40 11.79 6.77
CA HIS A 12 14.64 10.84 7.56
C HIS A 12 15.59 9.68 7.88
N LYS A 13 16.33 9.79 8.98
CA LYS A 13 17.21 8.73 9.45
C LYS A 13 16.29 7.57 9.77
N ASN A 14 16.55 6.42 9.16
CA ASN A 14 15.84 5.18 9.49
C ASN A 14 16.16 4.83 10.93
N ASP A 15 15.34 5.34 11.85
CA ASP A 15 15.45 5.09 13.27
C ASP A 15 15.12 3.62 13.50
N ARG A 16 16.17 2.79 13.60
CA ARG A 16 16.05 1.33 13.80
C ARG A 16 15.51 0.96 15.19
N ARG A 17 14.90 1.91 15.91
CA ARG A 17 14.17 1.65 17.14
C ARG A 17 13.02 0.70 16.85
N SER A 18 13.12 -0.51 17.41
CA SER A 18 12.04 -1.48 17.39
C SER A 18 10.87 -0.93 18.20
N ILE A 19 9.87 -0.40 17.51
CA ILE A 19 8.59 -0.02 18.12
C ILE A 19 7.96 -1.31 18.67
N PRO A 20 7.56 -1.38 19.95
CA PRO A 20 6.85 -2.54 20.47
C PRO A 20 5.56 -2.71 19.66
N HIS A 21 5.45 -3.82 18.95
CA HIS A 21 4.29 -4.15 18.11
C HIS A 21 3.84 -5.57 18.42
N ASP A 22 2.53 -5.77 18.50
CA ASP A 22 1.95 -7.10 18.70
C ASP A 22 2.21 -7.98 17.47
N LYS A 23 3.03 -9.01 17.65
CA LYS A 23 3.41 -9.95 16.58
C LYS A 23 2.21 -10.60 15.92
N HIS A 24 1.12 -10.83 16.66
CA HIS A 24 -0.10 -11.43 16.13
C HIS A 24 -0.80 -10.51 15.13
N ILE A 25 -1.05 -9.26 15.50
CA ILE A 25 -1.65 -8.24 14.63
C ILE A 25 -0.73 -7.95 13.44
N TYR A 26 0.59 -7.89 13.67
CA TYR A 26 1.56 -7.64 12.61
C TYR A 26 1.69 -8.79 11.60
N LYS A 27 1.41 -10.03 12.01
CA LYS A 27 1.45 -11.20 11.12
C LYS A 27 0.28 -11.20 10.13
N GLU A 28 -0.90 -10.77 10.56
CA GLU A 28 -2.09 -10.64 9.70
C GLU A 28 -1.89 -9.57 8.62
N ARG A 29 -1.19 -8.48 8.96
CA ARG A 29 -0.85 -7.41 8.03
C ARG A 29 -0.07 -7.91 6.80
N ASN A 30 0.84 -8.87 6.97
CA ASN A 30 1.60 -9.45 5.86
C ASN A 30 0.71 -10.18 4.85
N PHE A 31 -0.41 -10.77 5.28
CA PHE A 31 -1.38 -11.39 4.36
C PHE A 31 -2.07 -10.32 3.49
N VAL A 32 -2.53 -9.25 4.13
CA VAL A 32 -3.16 -8.11 3.45
C VAL A 32 -2.20 -7.42 2.49
N GLU A 33 -0.94 -7.21 2.90
CA GLU A 33 0.09 -6.61 2.05
C GLU A 33 0.40 -7.47 0.82
N ARG A 34 0.53 -8.79 0.99
CA ARG A 34 0.72 -9.72 -0.14
C ARG A 34 -0.45 -9.71 -1.11
N TYR A 35 -1.67 -9.65 -0.59
CA TYR A 35 -2.88 -9.54 -1.40
C TYR A 35 -2.89 -8.25 -2.23
N PHE A 36 -2.65 -7.09 -1.61
CA PHE A 36 -2.56 -5.83 -2.34
C PHE A 36 -1.39 -5.79 -3.33
N ASN A 37 -0.26 -6.42 -3.00
CA ASN A 37 0.87 -6.54 -3.92
C ASN A 37 0.49 -7.37 -5.16
N ARG A 38 -0.31 -8.44 -4.99
CA ARG A 38 -0.86 -9.24 -6.09
C ARG A 38 -1.82 -8.42 -6.95
N ILE A 39 -2.70 -7.64 -6.33
CA ILE A 39 -3.65 -6.77 -7.05
C ILE A 39 -2.92 -5.66 -7.82
N LYS A 40 -1.84 -5.09 -7.27
CA LYS A 40 -1.05 -4.06 -7.94
C LYS A 40 -0.35 -4.55 -9.21
N GLN A 41 -0.20 -5.86 -9.41
CA GLN A 41 0.27 -6.41 -10.69
C GLN A 41 -0.69 -6.11 -11.85
N PHE A 42 -1.98 -5.93 -11.56
CA PHE A 42 -2.94 -5.45 -12.54
C PHE A 42 -2.75 -3.94 -12.73
N ARG A 43 -1.98 -3.57 -13.77
CA ARG A 43 -1.60 -2.19 -14.12
C ARG A 43 -2.79 -1.20 -14.11
N ARG A 44 -3.98 -1.69 -14.49
CA ARG A 44 -5.23 -0.93 -14.51
C ARG A 44 -5.73 -0.55 -13.11
N ILE A 45 -5.57 -1.44 -12.13
CA ILE A 45 -5.94 -1.19 -10.72
C ILE A 45 -4.87 -0.31 -10.05
N ALA A 46 -3.58 -0.56 -10.31
CA ALA A 46 -2.47 0.16 -9.69
C ALA A 46 -2.45 1.67 -10.01
N THR A 47 -2.91 2.03 -11.21
CA THR A 47 -2.92 3.43 -11.67
C THR A 47 -4.19 4.19 -11.29
N ARG A 48 -5.20 3.50 -10.70
CA ARG A 48 -6.48 4.07 -10.24
C ARG A 48 -7.10 5.07 -11.23
N TYR A 49 -7.09 4.73 -12.52
CA TYR A 49 -7.71 5.59 -13.55
C TYR A 49 -9.23 5.44 -13.62
N ASP A 50 -9.81 4.44 -12.95
CA ASP A 50 -11.26 4.27 -12.88
C ASP A 50 -11.90 5.43 -12.11
N LYS A 51 -12.56 6.33 -12.85
CA LYS A 51 -13.34 7.45 -12.28
C LYS A 51 -14.58 6.96 -11.52
N LEU A 52 -15.07 5.77 -11.86
CA LEU A 52 -16.28 5.19 -11.28
C LEU A 52 -15.92 4.16 -10.22
N THR A 53 -16.47 4.33 -9.02
CA THR A 53 -16.26 3.41 -7.89
C THR A 53 -16.73 1.99 -8.20
N VAL A 54 -17.78 1.83 -9.01
CA VAL A 54 -18.32 0.52 -9.40
C VAL A 54 -17.35 -0.28 -10.29
N THR A 55 -16.66 0.36 -11.24
CA THR A 55 -15.69 -0.35 -12.10
C THR A 55 -14.45 -0.72 -11.29
N PHE A 56 -14.02 0.13 -10.37
CA PHE A 56 -12.95 -0.17 -9.44
C PHE A 56 -13.30 -1.36 -8.52
N MET A 57 -14.49 -1.38 -7.93
CA MET A 57 -14.96 -2.50 -7.11
C MET A 57 -15.06 -3.79 -7.93
N GLY A 58 -15.59 -3.74 -9.16
CA GLY A 58 -15.66 -4.90 -10.05
C GLY A 58 -14.28 -5.46 -10.39
N ALA A 59 -13.29 -4.59 -10.64
CA ALA A 59 -11.91 -5.00 -10.88
C ALA A 59 -11.28 -5.68 -9.65
N ILE A 60 -11.54 -5.16 -8.44
CA ILE A 60 -11.11 -5.81 -7.19
C ILE A 60 -11.78 -7.17 -7.06
N SER A 61 -13.10 -7.29 -7.21
CA SER A 61 -13.82 -8.55 -7.09
C SER A 61 -13.30 -9.61 -8.06
N MET A 62 -13.05 -9.23 -9.31
CA MET A 62 -12.45 -10.13 -10.30
C MET A 62 -11.03 -10.56 -9.86
N ALA A 63 -10.21 -9.63 -9.39
CA ALA A 63 -8.87 -9.94 -8.90
C ALA A 63 -8.91 -10.86 -7.65
N SER A 64 -9.89 -10.69 -6.76
CA SER A 64 -10.13 -11.57 -5.62
C SER A 64 -10.42 -13.00 -6.07
N ILE A 65 -11.33 -13.16 -7.03
CA ILE A 65 -11.73 -14.47 -7.57
C ILE A 65 -10.52 -15.15 -8.24
N LEU A 66 -9.77 -14.40 -9.05
CA LEU A 66 -8.56 -14.92 -9.69
C LEU A 66 -7.47 -15.28 -8.68
N ALA A 67 -7.32 -14.52 -7.60
CA ALA A 67 -6.40 -14.86 -6.52
C ALA A 67 -6.83 -16.15 -5.79
N TRP A 68 -8.14 -16.35 -5.61
CA TRP A 68 -8.71 -17.53 -4.98
C TRP A 68 -8.57 -18.79 -5.84
N LEU A 69 -8.83 -18.71 -7.15
CA LEU A 69 -8.67 -19.81 -8.11
C LEU A 69 -7.22 -20.19 -8.38
N LYS A 70 -6.27 -19.31 -8.04
CA LYS A 70 -4.83 -19.50 -8.28
C LYS A 70 -4.09 -19.97 -7.02
N GLY A 71 -4.85 -20.25 -5.95
CA GLY A 71 -4.40 -20.93 -4.74
C GLY A 71 -4.42 -22.44 -4.89
#